data_AF-A0A251XLL7-F1
#
_entry.id   AF-A0A251XLL7-F1
#
_cell.length_a   1.000
_cell.length_b   1.000
_cell.length_c   1.000
_cell.angle_alpha   90.00
_cell.angle_beta   90.00
_cell.angle_gamma   90.00
#
_symmetry.space_group_name_H-M   'P 1'
#
loop_
_entity.id
_entity.type
_entity.pdbx_description
1 polymer ?
#
loop_
_entity_poly.entity_id
_entity_poly.type
_entity_poly.pdbx_seq_one_letter_code
_entity_poly.pdbx_strand_id
1 'polypeptide(L)'
;MPTDDLARWLRALPSLTGSAPPLDLDALPDDPDDLFRTWITEAVDAGVPEPHAATLATVDADGLPDARTLILKDVGPRGWAFAGTRSSAKGAQLAASPAAALAFWWQPIVRAVRVRGSVEEATAEESAADLAARSAAARADVDPGGWVLWRIRPCTWSSGRARPTGGTRGSCSTASATRGRAAGPAARAAPRPATPPRTPPSRSRSP
;
A
#
# COMPACT_ATOMS: atom_id res chain seq x y z
N MET A 1 -20.11 -6.08 -20.11
CA MET A 1 -19.63 -4.70 -20.25
C MET A 1 -18.65 -4.66 -21.41
N PRO A 2 -19.00 -4.06 -22.57
CA PRO A 2 -18.03 -3.79 -23.62
C PRO A 2 -16.85 -2.97 -23.06
N THR A 3 -15.62 -3.24 -23.50
CA THR A 3 -14.39 -2.61 -22.97
C THR A 3 -14.42 -1.08 -23.02
N ASP A 4 -15.03 -0.51 -24.07
CA ASP A 4 -15.19 0.95 -24.23
C ASP A 4 -16.15 1.56 -23.19
N ASP A 5 -17.12 0.78 -22.70
CA ASP A 5 -17.97 1.21 -21.60
C ASP A 5 -17.24 1.14 -20.25
N LEU A 6 -16.34 0.17 -20.06
CA LEU A 6 -15.57 0.05 -18.82
C LEU A 6 -14.60 1.23 -18.65
N ALA A 7 -13.81 1.55 -19.68
CA ALA A 7 -12.84 2.64 -19.59
C ALA A 7 -13.51 4.00 -19.35
N ARG A 8 -14.69 4.22 -19.95
CA ARG A 8 -15.48 5.42 -19.72
C ARG A 8 -16.04 5.47 -18.31
N TRP A 9 -16.56 4.35 -17.82
CA TRP A 9 -17.09 4.25 -16.46
C TRP A 9 -16.00 4.49 -15.40
N LEU A 10 -14.83 3.85 -15.53
CA LEU A 10 -13.69 4.05 -14.60
C LEU A 10 -13.26 5.52 -14.54
N ARG A 11 -13.22 6.23 -15.68
CA ARG A 11 -12.88 7.66 -15.73
C ARG A 11 -13.94 8.58 -15.10
N ALA A 12 -15.16 8.11 -14.93
CA ALA A 12 -16.24 8.89 -14.31
C ALA A 12 -16.29 8.74 -12.78
N LEU A 13 -15.55 7.79 -12.21
CA LEU A 13 -15.53 7.55 -10.76
C LEU A 13 -14.78 8.68 -10.03
N PRO A 14 -15.29 9.14 -8.87
CA PRO A 14 -14.52 9.99 -7.97
C PRO A 14 -13.18 9.31 -7.63
N SER A 15 -12.10 10.08 -7.66
CA SER A 15 -10.74 9.58 -7.43
C SER A 15 -10.06 10.43 -6.36
N LEU A 16 -9.31 9.77 -5.46
CA LEU A 16 -8.54 10.43 -4.40
C LEU A 16 -9.37 11.42 -3.57
N THR A 17 -10.60 11.03 -3.23
CA THR A 17 -11.48 11.80 -2.35
C THR A 17 -10.90 11.89 -0.95
N GLY A 18 -11.30 12.88 -0.15
CA GLY A 18 -10.86 13.10 1.23
C GLY A 18 -10.32 14.52 1.43
N SER A 19 -9.82 14.80 2.64
CA SER A 19 -9.19 16.08 2.97
C SER A 19 -7.83 15.84 3.61
N ALA A 20 -6.76 16.21 2.91
CA ALA A 20 -5.41 16.05 3.45
C ALA A 20 -5.17 17.08 4.58
N PRO A 21 -4.72 16.64 5.77
CA PRO A 21 -4.21 17.55 6.78
C PRO A 21 -2.94 18.26 6.25
N PRO A 22 -2.65 19.49 6.73
CA PRO A 22 -1.44 20.21 6.35
C PRO A 22 -0.18 19.40 6.71
N LEU A 23 0.85 19.53 5.89
CA LEU A 23 2.16 18.90 6.12
C LEU A 23 3.23 19.99 6.12
N ASP A 24 3.82 20.23 7.30
CA ASP A 24 4.99 21.09 7.43
C ASP A 24 6.25 20.24 7.22
N LEU A 25 6.99 20.54 6.15
CA LEU A 25 8.21 19.80 5.81
C LEU A 25 9.40 20.17 6.69
N ASP A 26 9.36 21.34 7.33
CA ASP A 26 10.44 21.84 8.19
C ASP A 26 10.31 21.30 9.62
N ALA A 27 9.15 20.74 9.97
CA ALA A 27 8.83 20.20 11.30
C ALA A 27 8.74 18.66 11.31
N LEU A 28 9.30 17.97 10.31
CA LEU A 28 9.31 16.51 10.28
C LEU A 28 10.32 15.95 11.29
N PRO A 29 9.99 14.87 12.02
CA PRO A 29 10.96 14.19 12.87
C PRO A 29 12.05 13.52 12.03
N ASP A 30 13.25 13.39 12.62
CA ASP A 30 14.37 12.70 11.99
C ASP A 30 14.12 11.19 11.82
N ASP A 31 13.38 10.59 12.75
CA ASP A 31 13.02 9.17 12.70
C ASP A 31 11.72 8.96 11.90
N PRO A 32 11.77 8.21 10.77
CA PRO A 32 10.57 7.89 10.01
C PRO A 32 9.54 7.05 10.81
N ASP A 33 9.97 6.29 11.81
CA ASP A 33 9.06 5.52 12.66
C ASP A 33 8.21 6.47 13.53
N ASP A 34 8.78 7.58 14.00
CA ASP A 34 8.04 8.61 14.75
C ASP A 34 7.04 9.34 13.86
N LEU A 35 7.42 9.65 12.61
CA LEU A 35 6.48 10.22 11.63
C LEU A 35 5.30 9.28 11.39
N PHE A 36 5.55 7.97 11.26
CA PHE A 36 4.48 7.01 11.09
C PHE A 36 3.56 6.91 12.30
N ARG A 37 4.11 6.91 13.53
CA ARG A 37 3.30 6.91 14.78
C ARG A 37 2.35 8.10 14.83
N THR A 38 2.82 9.28 14.44
CA THR A 38 1.97 10.47 14.33
C THR A 38 0.87 10.26 13.30
N TRP A 39 1.23 9.82 12.09
CA TRP A 39 0.26 9.71 11.01
C TRP A 39 -0.77 8.59 11.18
N ILE A 40 -0.42 7.45 11.79
CA ILE A 40 -1.41 6.40 12.07
C ILE A 40 -2.40 6.85 13.14
N THR A 41 -1.97 7.64 14.13
CA THR A 41 -2.85 8.26 15.12
C THR A 41 -3.79 9.26 14.45
N GLU A 42 -3.28 10.12 13.56
CA GLU A 42 -4.13 11.02 12.76
C GLU A 42 -5.16 10.26 11.90
N ALA A 43 -4.79 9.10 11.35
CA ALA A 43 -5.72 8.25 10.61
C ALA A 43 -6.82 7.68 11.51
N VAL A 44 -6.48 7.26 12.74
CA VAL A 44 -7.47 6.83 13.75
C VAL A 44 -8.43 7.97 14.08
N ASP A 45 -7.90 9.15 14.38
CA ASP A 45 -8.69 10.34 14.76
C ASP A 45 -9.60 10.82 13.62
N ALA A 46 -9.17 10.65 12.37
CA ALA A 46 -9.96 10.94 11.18
C ALA A 46 -11.00 9.85 10.84
N GLY A 47 -11.13 8.80 11.66
CA GLY A 47 -12.12 7.73 11.48
C GLY A 47 -11.81 6.80 10.30
N VAL A 48 -10.53 6.65 9.93
CA VAL A 48 -10.11 5.71 8.88
C VAL A 48 -10.42 4.27 9.33
N PRO A 49 -11.15 3.46 8.55
CA PRO A 49 -11.37 2.06 8.87
C PRO A 49 -10.06 1.27 8.83
N GLU A 50 -9.81 0.46 9.87
CA GLU A 50 -8.66 -0.45 9.97
C GLU A 50 -7.31 0.20 9.55
N PRO A 51 -6.87 1.31 10.18
CA PRO A 51 -5.75 2.11 9.69
C PRO A 51 -4.40 1.36 9.74
N HIS A 52 -4.32 0.29 10.53
CA HIS A 52 -3.17 -0.61 10.61
C HIS A 52 -3.19 -1.73 9.54
N ALA A 53 -4.25 -1.84 8.73
CA ALA A 53 -4.28 -2.75 7.60
C ALA A 53 -3.41 -2.20 6.46
N ALA A 54 -2.56 -3.06 5.91
CA ALA A 54 -1.63 -2.70 4.84
C ALA A 54 -1.63 -3.74 3.74
N THR A 55 -1.36 -3.29 2.52
CA THR A 55 -0.98 -4.19 1.43
C THR A 55 0.48 -4.58 1.58
N LEU A 56 0.75 -5.87 1.82
CA LEU A 56 2.08 -6.46 1.77
C LEU A 56 2.37 -6.95 0.35
N ALA A 57 3.41 -6.42 -0.27
CA ALA A 57 4.00 -6.94 -1.49
C ALA A 57 5.24 -7.80 -1.16
N THR A 58 5.32 -8.98 -1.77
CA THR A 58 6.48 -9.89 -1.73
C THR A 58 6.77 -10.34 -3.16
N VAL A 59 7.85 -11.08 -3.36
CA VAL A 59 8.28 -11.59 -4.66
C VAL A 59 8.53 -13.08 -4.54
N ASP A 60 8.06 -13.86 -5.51
CA ASP A 60 8.35 -15.29 -5.56
C ASP A 60 9.76 -15.61 -6.09
N ALA A 61 10.09 -16.89 -6.19
CA ALA A 61 11.39 -17.37 -6.64
C ALA A 61 11.69 -17.01 -8.12
N ASP A 62 10.65 -16.79 -8.93
CA ASP A 62 10.77 -16.43 -10.35
C ASP A 62 10.85 -14.91 -10.55
N GLY A 63 10.74 -14.12 -9.47
CA GLY A 63 10.77 -12.66 -9.53
C GLY A 63 9.40 -12.03 -9.77
N LEU A 64 8.29 -12.79 -9.72
CA LEU A 64 6.95 -12.27 -9.91
C LEU A 64 6.41 -11.69 -8.58
N PRO A 65 5.90 -10.44 -8.59
CA PRO A 65 5.37 -9.83 -7.38
C PRO A 65 3.97 -10.38 -7.05
N ASP A 66 3.70 -10.51 -5.77
CA ASP A 66 2.39 -10.89 -5.23
C ASP A 66 2.03 -9.93 -4.08
N ALA A 67 0.75 -9.62 -3.93
CA ALA A 67 0.25 -8.59 -3.02
C ALA A 67 -1.04 -9.03 -2.31
N ARG A 68 -1.13 -8.72 -1.01
CA ARG A 68 -2.29 -9.05 -0.17
C ARG A 68 -2.41 -8.12 1.02
N THR A 69 -3.60 -8.00 1.59
CA THR A 69 -3.84 -7.25 2.82
C THR A 69 -3.41 -8.07 4.05
N LEU A 70 -2.78 -7.40 5.01
CA LEU A 70 -2.49 -7.93 6.35
C LEU A 70 -2.59 -6.84 7.41
N ILE A 71 -2.43 -7.24 8.67
CA ILE A 71 -2.42 -6.35 9.83
C ILE A 71 -0.98 -6.09 10.27
N LEU A 72 -0.58 -4.81 10.28
CA LEU A 72 0.64 -4.36 10.94
C LEU A 72 0.52 -4.58 12.45
N LYS A 73 1.56 -5.13 13.06
CA LYS A 73 1.55 -5.51 14.48
C LYS A 73 2.36 -4.58 15.37
N ASP A 74 3.49 -4.10 14.86
CA ASP A 74 4.41 -3.28 15.62
C ASP A 74 5.29 -2.46 14.67
N VAL A 75 5.78 -1.33 15.17
CA VAL A 75 6.77 -0.47 14.51
C VAL A 75 7.78 -0.01 15.54
N GLY A 76 9.06 -0.14 15.22
CA GLY A 76 10.13 0.40 16.05
C GLY A 76 11.52 -0.02 15.59
N PRO A 77 12.54 0.12 16.45
CA PRO A 77 13.96 0.00 16.06
C PRO A 77 14.36 -1.36 15.46
N ARG A 78 13.55 -2.40 15.66
CA ARG A 78 13.75 -3.75 15.11
C ARG A 78 13.14 -3.92 13.72
N GLY A 79 12.31 -3.00 13.26
CA GLY A 79 11.60 -3.04 12.00
C GLY A 79 10.08 -3.13 12.19
N TRP A 80 9.37 -3.20 11.07
CA TRP A 80 7.91 -3.15 11.00
C TRP A 80 7.36 -4.57 10.96
N ALA A 81 6.62 -4.95 12.00
CA ALA A 81 6.27 -6.32 12.26
C ALA A 81 4.92 -6.72 11.65
N PHE A 82 4.89 -7.91 11.05
CA PHE A 82 3.68 -8.59 10.59
C PHE A 82 3.85 -10.09 10.82
N ALA A 83 2.77 -10.86 10.85
CA ALA A 83 2.86 -12.28 11.16
C ALA A 83 1.85 -13.13 10.39
N GLY A 84 2.05 -14.43 10.43
CA GLY A 84 1.19 -15.40 9.76
C GLY A 84 1.79 -16.80 9.78
N THR A 85 1.18 -17.69 9.01
CA THR A 85 1.64 -19.07 8.88
C THR A 85 2.81 -19.18 7.89
N ARG A 86 3.83 -19.95 8.29
CA ARG A 86 5.02 -20.25 7.46
C ARG A 86 4.66 -20.96 6.16
N SER A 87 3.65 -21.83 6.19
CA SER A 87 3.16 -22.60 5.03
C SER A 87 2.41 -21.76 3.99
N SER A 88 2.13 -20.50 4.26
CA SER A 88 1.42 -19.64 3.31
C SER A 88 2.31 -19.21 2.14
N ALA A 89 1.68 -18.77 1.03
CA ALA A 89 2.39 -18.26 -0.14
C ALA A 89 3.43 -17.17 0.20
N LYS A 90 3.06 -16.21 1.07
CA LYS A 90 3.99 -15.17 1.55
C LYS A 90 5.18 -15.77 2.31
N GLY A 91 4.98 -16.83 3.08
CA GLY A 91 6.04 -17.49 3.84
C GLY A 91 7.06 -18.14 2.91
N ALA A 92 6.58 -18.86 1.88
CA ALA A 92 7.44 -19.43 0.84
C ALA A 92 8.19 -18.33 0.05
N GLN A 93 7.49 -17.26 -0.33
CA GLN A 93 8.08 -16.12 -1.04
C GLN A 93 9.15 -15.42 -0.20
N LEU A 94 8.91 -15.17 1.09
CA LEU A 94 9.87 -14.53 2.00
C LEU A 94 11.09 -15.41 2.29
N ALA A 95 10.91 -16.73 2.31
CA ALA A 95 12.02 -17.67 2.43
C ALA A 95 12.91 -17.68 1.18
N ALA A 96 12.32 -17.55 -0.01
CA ALA A 96 13.05 -17.47 -1.28
C ALA A 96 13.69 -16.09 -1.50
N SER A 97 12.97 -15.02 -1.18
CA SER A 97 13.36 -13.63 -1.37
C SER A 97 12.97 -12.82 -0.13
N PRO A 98 13.93 -12.56 0.80
CA PRO A 98 13.67 -11.86 2.06
C PRO A 98 13.55 -10.35 1.83
N ALA A 99 12.60 -9.95 0.99
CA ALA A 99 12.31 -8.57 0.64
C ALA A 99 10.80 -8.36 0.56
N ALA A 100 10.34 -7.24 1.11
CA ALA A 100 8.93 -6.89 1.09
C ALA A 100 8.72 -5.38 1.06
N ALA A 101 7.48 -5.00 0.71
CA ALA A 101 6.99 -3.65 0.86
C ALA A 101 5.61 -3.64 1.54
N LEU A 102 5.36 -2.61 2.34
CA LEU A 102 4.04 -2.29 2.88
C LEU A 102 3.54 -1.02 2.22
N ALA A 103 2.25 -1.00 1.89
CA ALA A 103 1.54 0.18 1.42
C ALA A 103 0.25 0.37 2.22
N PHE A 104 0.11 1.56 2.80
CA PHE A 104 -1.09 2.04 3.48
C PHE A 104 -1.75 3.09 2.59
N TRP A 105 -3.08 3.04 2.51
CA TRP A 105 -3.86 4.07 1.85
C TRP A 105 -5.02 4.49 2.76
N TRP A 106 -4.90 5.69 3.32
CA TRP A 106 -5.91 6.27 4.20
C TRP A 106 -6.71 7.29 3.42
N GLN A 107 -7.74 6.80 2.71
CA GLN A 107 -8.56 7.61 1.82
C GLN A 107 -9.15 8.87 2.50
N PRO A 108 -9.75 8.83 3.71
CA PRO A 108 -10.33 10.01 4.34
C PRO A 108 -9.38 11.21 4.45
N ILE A 109 -8.09 10.96 4.66
CA ILE A 109 -7.04 11.97 4.78
C ILE A 109 -6.11 12.03 3.56
N VAL A 110 -6.45 11.34 2.48
CA VAL A 110 -5.72 11.32 1.19
C VAL A 110 -4.22 11.03 1.37
N ARG A 111 -3.87 10.17 2.33
CA ARG A 111 -2.46 9.90 2.69
C ARG A 111 -2.07 8.47 2.36
N ALA A 112 -0.92 8.34 1.72
CA ALA A 112 -0.28 7.06 1.47
C ALA A 112 1.03 6.96 2.26
N VAL A 113 1.25 5.81 2.89
CA VAL A 113 2.53 5.47 3.54
C VAL A 113 3.11 4.25 2.86
N ARG A 114 4.40 4.29 2.55
CA ARG A 114 5.10 3.19 1.87
C ARG A 114 6.39 2.88 2.60
N VAL A 115 6.58 1.60 2.90
CA VAL A 115 7.81 1.08 3.49
C VAL A 115 8.29 -0.06 2.63
N ARG A 116 9.61 -0.18 2.43
CA ARG A 116 10.20 -1.34 1.76
C ARG A 116 11.58 -1.65 2.34
N GLY A 117 11.97 -2.90 2.26
CA GLY A 117 13.30 -3.32 2.68
C GLY A 117 13.44 -4.82 2.82
N SER A 118 14.51 -5.24 3.51
CA SER A 118 14.75 -6.65 3.81
C SER A 118 13.80 -7.14 4.89
N VAL A 119 13.48 -8.43 4.84
CA VAL A 119 12.63 -9.09 5.84
C VAL A 119 13.47 -10.03 6.68
N GLU A 120 13.28 -9.94 7.99
CA GLU A 120 13.91 -10.82 8.98
C GLU A 120 12.82 -11.58 9.73
N GLU A 121 13.05 -12.87 9.97
CA GLU A 121 12.23 -13.63 10.91
C GLU A 121 12.61 -13.29 12.34
N ALA A 122 11.60 -13.07 13.18
CA ALA A 122 11.75 -12.95 14.62
C ALA A 122 12.15 -14.30 15.22
N THR A 123 12.58 -14.30 16.49
CA THR A 123 12.92 -15.57 17.15
C THR A 123 11.70 -16.46 17.35
N ALA A 124 11.92 -17.74 17.65
CA ALA A 124 10.84 -18.68 17.94
C ALA A 124 10.02 -18.23 19.16
N GLU A 125 10.68 -17.67 20.18
CA GLU A 125 10.06 -17.14 21.39
C GLU A 125 9.17 -15.93 21.07
N GLU A 126 9.64 -15.01 20.23
CA GLU A 126 8.88 -13.84 19.81
C GLU A 126 7.65 -14.23 18.98
N SER A 127 7.82 -15.19 18.07
CA SER A 127 6.71 -15.71 17.26
C SER A 127 5.68 -16.44 18.14
N ALA A 128 6.11 -17.22 19.13
CA ALA A 128 5.22 -17.89 20.07
C ALA A 128 4.47 -16.88 20.97
N ALA A 129 5.15 -15.83 21.44
CA ALA A 129 4.53 -14.77 22.23
C ALA A 129 3.47 -14.01 21.43
N ASP A 130 3.77 -13.67 20.17
CA ASP A 130 2.83 -13.03 19.27
C ASP A 130 1.61 -13.92 18.95
N LEU A 131 1.80 -15.22 18.75
CA LEU A 131 0.70 -16.17 18.60
C LEU A 131 -0.16 -16.24 19.86
N ALA A 132 0.47 -16.30 21.05
CA ALA A 132 -0.21 -16.39 22.34
C ALA A 132 -1.11 -15.18 22.64
N ALA A 133 -0.76 -14.00 22.12
CA ALA A 133 -1.58 -12.79 22.24
C ALA A 133 -2.86 -12.80 21.38
N ARG A 134 -3.03 -13.78 20.49
CA ARG A 134 -4.22 -13.92 19.63
C ARG A 134 -5.36 -14.64 20.35
N SER A 135 -6.59 -14.41 19.88
CA SER A 135 -7.78 -15.13 20.39
C SER A 135 -7.61 -16.64 20.26
N ALA A 136 -8.27 -17.41 21.14
CA ALA A 136 -8.20 -18.88 21.09
C ALA A 136 -8.61 -19.43 19.70
N ALA A 137 -9.66 -18.88 19.10
CA ALA A 137 -10.09 -19.25 17.75
C ALA A 137 -9.00 -19.00 16.71
N ALA A 138 -8.30 -17.87 16.79
CA ALA A 138 -7.21 -17.53 15.87
C ALA A 138 -5.94 -18.38 16.04
N ARG A 139 -5.86 -19.19 17.10
CA ARG A 139 -4.75 -20.12 17.39
C ARG A 139 -5.07 -21.58 17.04
N ALA A 140 -6.35 -21.94 16.92
CA ALA A 140 -6.77 -23.34 16.87
C ALA A 140 -6.18 -24.14 15.69
N ASP A 141 -6.00 -23.48 14.53
CA ASP A 141 -5.55 -24.12 13.29
C ASP A 141 -4.07 -23.84 12.97
N VAL A 142 -3.27 -23.54 13.99
CA VAL A 142 -1.84 -23.21 13.83
C VAL A 142 -0.99 -24.34 14.37
N ASP A 143 -0.30 -25.05 13.48
CA ASP A 143 0.65 -26.11 13.87
C ASP A 143 1.76 -25.57 14.78
N PRO A 144 2.28 -26.38 15.72
CA PRO A 144 3.45 -26.02 16.52
C PRO A 144 4.63 -25.56 15.64
N GLY A 145 5.15 -24.37 15.89
CA GLY A 145 6.22 -23.77 15.08
C GLY A 145 5.80 -23.29 13.68
N GLY A 146 4.52 -23.43 13.33
CA GLY A 146 3.96 -22.98 12.06
C GLY A 146 3.70 -21.48 11.97
N TRP A 147 3.73 -20.77 13.11
CA TRP A 147 3.57 -19.31 13.18
C TRP A 147 4.91 -18.59 13.14
N VAL A 148 4.97 -17.49 12.39
CA VAL A 148 6.17 -16.67 12.26
C VAL A 148 5.79 -15.21 12.35
N LEU A 149 6.55 -14.49 13.16
CA LEU A 149 6.60 -13.03 13.15
C LEU A 149 7.76 -12.60 12.25
N TRP A 150 7.48 -11.75 11.27
CA TRP A 150 8.47 -11.14 10.38
C TRP A 150 8.61 -9.66 10.67
N ARG A 151 9.76 -9.08 10.33
CA ARG A 151 10.02 -7.63 10.41
C ARG A 151 10.60 -7.13 9.11
N ILE A 152 10.01 -6.07 8.56
CA ILE A 152 10.66 -5.31 7.48
C ILE A 152 11.65 -4.33 8.12
N ARG A 153 12.91 -4.40 7.72
CA ARG A 153 13.95 -3.40 8.01
C ARG A 153 13.89 -2.33 6.92
N PRO A 154 13.36 -1.12 7.19
CA PRO A 154 13.26 -0.10 6.15
C PRO A 154 14.63 0.24 5.58
N CYS A 155 14.76 0.21 4.26
CA CYS A 155 15.96 0.71 3.61
C CYS A 155 15.83 2.23 3.43
N THR A 156 16.88 2.98 3.78
CA THR A 156 16.88 4.42 3.54
C THR A 156 17.04 4.68 2.04
N TRP A 157 16.15 5.53 1.52
CA TRP A 157 16.31 6.05 0.17
C TRP A 157 17.33 7.19 0.22
N SER A 158 18.54 6.95 -0.31
CA SER A 158 19.43 8.06 -0.63
C SER A 158 19.07 8.57 -2.03
N SER A 159 18.62 9.83 -2.11
CA SER A 159 18.44 10.56 -3.36
C SER A 159 19.82 10.93 -3.93
N GLY A 160 20.66 9.93 -4.23
CA GLY A 160 22.00 10.11 -4.76
C GLY A 160 22.25 9.19 -5.94
N ARG A 161 22.58 9.77 -7.10
CA ARG A 161 23.33 9.08 -8.18
C ARG A 161 24.73 8.75 -7.65
N ALA A 162 24.85 7.79 -6.74
CA ALA A 162 26.14 7.28 -6.30
C ALA A 162 26.35 5.92 -6.96
N ARG A 163 27.32 5.86 -7.89
CA ARG A 163 27.82 4.60 -8.43
C ARG A 163 28.51 3.85 -7.28
N PRO A 164 28.17 2.58 -6.99
CA PRO A 164 28.71 1.91 -5.81
C PRO A 164 30.20 1.62 -6.01
N THR A 165 31.06 2.35 -5.29
CA THR A 165 32.40 1.89 -4.91
C THR A 165 32.27 1.16 -3.59
N GLY A 166 32.78 -0.08 -3.53
CA GLY A 166 32.44 -1.10 -2.54
C GLY A 166 32.52 -0.68 -1.07
N GLY A 167 31.69 -1.35 -0.26
CA GLY A 167 31.74 -1.31 1.21
C GLY A 167 30.40 -1.05 1.88
N THR A 168 29.73 -2.15 2.24
CA THR A 168 28.66 -2.35 3.24
C THR A 168 27.89 -1.13 3.77
N ARG A 169 26.61 -1.01 3.35
CA ARG A 169 25.45 -0.59 4.16
C ARG A 169 24.16 -0.78 3.35
N GLY A 170 23.06 -1.07 4.04
CA GLY A 170 21.74 -1.50 3.55
C GLY A 170 21.03 -0.52 2.60
N SER A 171 21.65 -0.27 1.45
CA SER A 171 21.08 0.48 0.34
C SER A 171 20.33 -0.49 -0.56
N CYS A 172 19.10 -0.13 -0.95
CA CYS A 172 18.41 -0.88 -1.96
C CYS A 172 18.98 -0.50 -3.33
N SER A 173 19.69 -1.44 -3.98
CA SER A 173 20.16 -1.25 -5.36
C SER A 173 18.97 -1.12 -6.31
N THR A 174 19.08 -0.16 -7.24
CA THR A 174 18.08 0.13 -8.28
C THR A 174 17.81 -1.08 -9.17
N ALA A 175 16.56 -1.52 -9.28
CA ALA A 175 16.10 -2.22 -10.47
C ALA A 175 15.94 -1.19 -11.62
N SER A 176 16.57 -1.47 -12.75
CA SER A 176 16.73 -0.59 -13.91
C SER A 176 15.42 -0.01 -14.45
N ALA A 177 15.34 1.32 -14.54
CA ALA A 177 14.25 2.01 -15.22
C ALA A 177 14.52 2.10 -16.73
N THR A 178 13.78 1.33 -17.53
CA THR A 178 13.69 1.54 -18.98
C THR A 178 12.92 2.84 -19.23
N ARG A 179 13.52 3.80 -19.94
CA ARG A 179 12.93 5.11 -20.22
C ARG A 179 11.69 4.96 -21.12
N GLY A 180 10.50 5.17 -20.57
CA GLY A 180 9.31 5.48 -21.36
C GLY A 180 9.37 6.91 -21.88
N ARG A 181 9.28 7.06 -23.20
CA ARG A 181 9.28 8.33 -23.94
C ARG A 181 8.08 9.20 -23.50
N ALA A 182 8.32 10.50 -23.30
CA ALA A 182 7.28 11.47 -22.96
C ALA A 182 6.20 11.58 -24.05
N ALA A 183 4.92 11.55 -23.65
CA ALA A 183 3.80 11.94 -24.49
C ALA A 183 3.65 13.47 -24.49
N GLY A 184 3.47 14.06 -25.66
CA GLY A 184 3.30 15.50 -25.86
C GLY A 184 1.95 16.05 -25.36
N PRO A 185 1.75 17.38 -25.41
CA PRO A 185 0.66 18.06 -24.72
C PRO A 185 -0.72 17.76 -25.31
N ALA A 186 -1.73 17.72 -24.43
CA ALA A 186 -3.12 17.41 -24.73
C ALA A 186 -3.78 18.45 -25.66
N ALA A 187 -4.51 17.96 -26.67
CA ALA A 187 -5.32 18.78 -27.57
C ALA A 187 -6.57 19.34 -26.85
N ARG A 188 -6.87 20.63 -27.07
CA ARG A 188 -8.09 21.32 -26.60
C ARG A 188 -9.35 20.66 -27.19
N ALA A 189 -10.35 20.42 -26.33
CA ALA A 189 -11.67 19.96 -26.75
C ALA A 189 -12.47 21.07 -27.45
N ALA A 190 -13.12 20.73 -28.56
CA ALA A 190 -14.04 21.60 -29.29
C ALA A 190 -15.41 21.70 -28.58
N PRO A 191 -16.17 22.80 -28.74
CA PRO A 191 -17.47 22.97 -28.10
C PRO A 191 -18.56 22.10 -28.76
N ARG A 192 -19.50 21.61 -27.95
CA ARG A 192 -20.62 20.73 -28.36
C ARG A 192 -21.70 21.52 -29.13
N PRO A 193 -22.37 20.92 -30.13
CA PRO A 193 -23.50 21.57 -30.81
C PRO A 193 -24.76 21.63 -29.92
N ALA A 194 -25.56 22.69 -30.12
CA ALA A 194 -26.78 22.97 -29.38
C ALA A 194 -27.94 22.02 -29.72
N THR A 195 -28.72 21.66 -28.71
CA THR A 195 -29.92 20.80 -28.81
C THR A 195 -31.12 21.60 -29.35
N PRO A 196 -31.90 21.10 -30.33
CA PRO A 196 -33.12 21.77 -30.78
C PRO A 196 -34.29 21.60 -29.79
N PRO A 197 -35.27 22.53 -29.78
CA PRO A 197 -36.36 22.53 -28.82
C PRO A 197 -37.37 21.39 -29.07
N ARG A 198 -37.88 20.78 -28.00
CA ARG A 198 -38.92 19.73 -28.04
C ARG A 198 -40.31 20.36 -28.22
N THR A 199 -41.07 19.86 -29.20
CA THR A 199 -42.48 20.17 -29.41
C THR A 199 -43.35 19.57 -28.28
N PRO A 200 -44.32 20.28 -27.71
CA PRO A 200 -45.21 19.72 -26.69
C PRO A 200 -46.31 18.84 -27.32
N PRO A 201 -46.75 17.75 -26.66
CA PRO A 201 -47.81 16.89 -27.17
C PRO A 201 -49.21 17.51 -27.04
N SER A 202 -50.02 17.28 -28.07
CA SER A 202 -51.42 17.67 -28.21
C SER A 202 -52.32 17.03 -27.16
N ARG A 203 -53.13 17.84 -26.47
CA ARG A 203 -54.19 17.35 -25.56
C ARG A 203 -55.37 16.81 -26.37
N SER A 204 -55.59 15.50 -26.37
CA SER A 204 -56.87 14.91 -26.75
C SER A 204 -57.81 14.91 -25.55
N ARG A 205 -58.85 15.76 -25.60
CA ARG A 205 -60.08 15.65 -24.80
C ARG A 205 -60.97 14.57 -25.40
N SER A 206 -61.66 13.80 -24.57
CA SER A 206 -62.88 13.03 -24.90
C SER A 206 -63.53 12.58 -23.58
N PRO A 207 -64.83 12.26 -23.57
CA PRO A 207 -65.97 13.18 -23.50
C PRO A 207 -66.49 13.38 -22.07
#